data_AF-A0A346QYR0-F1
#
_entry.id   AF-A0A346QYR0-F1
#
_cell.length_a   1.000
_cell.length_b   1.000
_cell.length_c   1.000
_cell.angle_alpha   90.00
_cell.angle_beta   90.00
_cell.angle_gamma   90.00
#
_symmetry.space_group_name_H-M   'P 1'
#
loop_
_entity.id
_entity.type
_entity.pdbx_description
1 polymer ?
#
loop_
_entity_poly.entity_id
_entity_poly.type
_entity_poly.pdbx_seq_one_letter_code
_entity_poly.pdbx_strand_id
1 'polypeptide(L)'
;MANPSVAISRQAPEGLKTLPRSDSQTEVLELLAEPATHGADGPVTRIDTHASVVFLAGSSALKLKRAVTFPFLDYSTLEKRKKACETEIAVNKDNAPTIYRGVVPVTREDDGRLAIGGAGEPVEWLVRMRRFDETMTLDHVAESGPLDDSMVIALAETFAQAHARAPRMPAEPWIDDLEDYICQNKTAFLAEPDLYEPNRVRMLSAEAHAIHARIKPLLRQRGRMGFIRRCHGDGHLGNIVLIDGKPVLFDAIEFDDRVATGDVLYDLAFVLMDLWDRGHRRNANLLLNHYLLVTHKISDLEDMGALPFYLMMRAAIRSKVTAARLAHIEGDARRAARAEAVRHFEFGERYLEPATPVLIAIGGLSGTGKTTLAHAIAPDLGHPPGAIVLRSDEERKIMFGLDPTDALPPEAYSQQVSGEVYSRVAEKARAALAAGHSVIADSVFAHPAARDAIAAVARAASAEFRGYWLEAQPTTLFERVAGRHGDASDADVSVVKHQLGYRLGAISWTRIDAAGGPETTRDAVEEDLRALRAQPARVPNPARADIRAAHRDPEKNPE
;
A
#
# COMPACT_ATOMS: atom_id res chain seq x y z
N MET A 1 22.55 1.13 -17.47
CA MET A 1 22.83 2.22 -16.51
C MET A 1 22.14 1.81 -15.21
N ALA A 2 22.90 1.33 -14.23
CA ALA A 2 22.38 0.70 -13.03
C ALA A 2 22.09 1.75 -11.95
N ASN A 3 20.87 1.79 -11.43
CA ASN A 3 20.41 2.65 -10.33
C ASN A 3 19.15 2.02 -9.69
N PRO A 4 18.77 2.29 -8.42
CA PRO A 4 19.25 1.54 -7.26
C PRO A 4 18.08 1.06 -6.37
N SER A 5 17.64 -0.18 -6.56
CA SER A 5 16.51 -0.82 -5.85
C SER A 5 16.92 -1.44 -4.50
N VAL A 6 17.69 -0.71 -3.68
CA VAL A 6 18.08 -1.14 -2.32
C VAL A 6 17.87 0.02 -1.36
N ALA A 7 16.69 0.10 -0.76
CA ALA A 7 16.17 1.38 -0.25
C ALA A 7 15.77 1.47 1.23
N ILE A 8 16.02 0.45 2.06
CA ILE A 8 15.76 0.52 3.51
C ILE A 8 16.99 0.72 4.37
N SER A 9 18.16 0.30 3.89
CA SER A 9 19.43 0.52 4.58
C SER A 9 19.92 1.98 4.46
N ARG A 10 19.03 2.95 4.19
CA ARG A 10 19.39 4.37 3.99
C ARG A 10 18.66 5.31 4.94
N GLN A 11 18.49 4.93 6.21
CA GLN A 11 18.16 5.89 7.26
C GLN A 11 19.41 6.71 7.61
N ALA A 12 19.33 8.03 7.47
CA ALA A 12 20.21 8.98 8.12
C ALA A 12 19.36 10.02 8.86
N PRO A 13 19.71 10.33 10.11
CA PRO A 13 19.81 11.69 10.59
C PRO A 13 21.29 12.08 10.74
N GLU A 14 21.51 13.39 10.75
CA GLU A 14 22.77 14.11 10.56
C GLU A 14 23.95 13.69 11.46
N GLY A 15 25.17 13.83 10.92
CA GLY A 15 26.40 13.93 11.74
C GLY A 15 27.47 12.84 11.54
N LEU A 16 27.42 12.01 10.50
CA LEU A 16 28.43 10.96 10.31
C LEU A 16 29.73 11.50 9.70
N LYS A 17 30.72 11.74 10.57
CA LYS A 17 32.13 11.60 10.19
C LYS A 17 32.30 10.18 9.64
N THR A 18 32.76 10.05 8.40
CA THR A 18 33.28 8.80 7.85
C THR A 18 34.36 8.26 8.78
N LEU A 19 34.03 7.28 9.61
CA LEU A 19 35.00 6.50 10.38
C LEU A 19 35.72 5.53 9.42
N PRO A 20 36.98 5.17 9.71
CA PRO A 20 37.91 4.65 8.72
C PRO A 20 37.44 3.31 8.12
N ARG A 21 37.79 3.09 6.85
CA ARG A 21 37.73 1.76 6.20
C ARG A 21 38.39 0.76 7.15
N SER A 22 37.64 -0.20 7.69
CA SER A 22 38.26 -1.29 8.43
C SER A 22 38.99 -2.16 7.40
N ASP A 23 40.30 -2.30 7.53
CA ASP A 23 41.12 -3.19 6.69
C ASP A 23 40.69 -4.68 6.83
N SER A 24 39.87 -5.01 7.84
CA SER A 24 39.49 -6.38 8.21
C SER A 24 38.65 -7.15 7.19
N GLN A 25 37.95 -6.48 6.27
CA GLN A 25 37.07 -7.13 5.28
C GLN A 25 37.61 -7.08 3.85
N THR A 26 38.79 -6.47 3.63
CA THR A 26 39.34 -6.23 2.28
C THR A 26 39.59 -7.54 1.52
N GLU A 27 40.28 -8.51 2.12
CA GLU A 27 40.56 -9.81 1.49
C GLU A 27 39.26 -10.55 1.11
N VAL A 28 38.22 -10.45 1.93
CA VAL A 28 36.92 -11.09 1.65
C VAL A 28 36.19 -10.39 0.50
N LEU A 29 36.24 -9.05 0.45
CA LEU A 29 35.65 -8.28 -0.65
C LEU A 29 36.38 -8.54 -1.98
N GLU A 30 37.69 -8.74 -1.95
CA GLU A 30 38.50 -9.10 -3.12
C GLU A 30 38.15 -10.52 -3.60
N LEU A 31 38.14 -11.51 -2.69
CA LEU A 31 37.69 -12.87 -2.99
C LEU A 31 36.32 -12.88 -3.67
N LEU A 32 35.36 -12.13 -3.12
CA LEU A 32 33.99 -12.08 -3.66
C LEU A 32 33.88 -11.35 -4.99
N ALA A 33 34.82 -10.48 -5.35
CA ALA A 33 34.88 -9.83 -6.65
C ALA A 33 35.46 -10.73 -7.75
N GLU A 34 36.17 -11.81 -7.41
CA GLU A 34 36.76 -12.73 -8.37
C GLU A 34 35.70 -13.67 -9.01
N PRO A 35 35.59 -13.72 -10.35
CA PRO A 35 34.66 -14.64 -11.03
C PRO A 35 34.86 -16.12 -10.65
N ALA A 36 36.12 -16.54 -10.46
CA ALA A 36 36.47 -17.92 -10.13
C ALA A 36 35.85 -18.38 -8.79
N THR A 37 35.67 -17.47 -7.83
CA THR A 37 35.03 -17.73 -6.53
C THR A 37 33.60 -18.23 -6.67
N HIS A 38 32.89 -17.82 -7.73
CA HIS A 38 31.49 -18.16 -7.93
C HIS A 38 31.27 -19.38 -8.84
N GLY A 39 32.34 -19.96 -9.38
CA GLY A 39 32.26 -21.07 -10.34
C GLY A 39 31.46 -20.73 -11.60
N ALA A 40 31.42 -19.45 -11.98
CA ALA A 40 30.62 -18.94 -13.09
C ALA A 40 31.51 -18.31 -14.18
N ASP A 41 31.22 -18.65 -15.44
CA ASP A 41 31.83 -18.01 -16.61
C ASP A 41 31.15 -16.66 -16.89
N GLY A 42 31.47 -15.63 -16.10
CA GLY A 42 30.87 -14.30 -16.30
C GLY A 42 31.34 -13.23 -15.31
N PRO A 43 31.07 -11.95 -15.59
CA PRO A 43 31.46 -10.86 -14.71
C PRO A 43 30.68 -10.89 -13.40
N VAL A 44 31.36 -10.59 -12.29
CA VAL A 44 30.73 -10.35 -10.99
C VAL A 44 30.26 -8.91 -10.93
N THR A 45 28.96 -8.69 -10.68
CA THR A 45 28.42 -7.35 -10.46
C THR A 45 28.39 -7.07 -8.96
N ARG A 46 29.00 -5.97 -8.54
CA ARG A 46 29.05 -5.53 -7.14
C ARG A 46 28.06 -4.38 -6.90
N ILE A 47 27.25 -4.51 -5.86
CA ILE A 47 26.28 -3.49 -5.42
C ILE A 47 26.61 -3.14 -3.98
N ASP A 48 26.97 -1.86 -3.75
CA ASP A 48 27.33 -1.36 -2.43
C ASP A 48 26.16 -0.61 -1.78
N THR A 49 25.89 -0.93 -0.52
CA THR A 49 25.01 -0.15 0.37
C THR A 49 25.80 0.34 1.58
N HIS A 50 25.17 1.15 2.45
CA HIS A 50 25.81 1.64 3.67
C HIS A 50 26.16 0.53 4.67
N ALA A 51 25.38 -0.56 4.71
CA ALA A 51 25.55 -1.64 5.68
C ALA A 51 25.90 -2.99 5.04
N SER A 52 25.89 -3.11 3.71
CA SER A 52 26.15 -4.38 3.03
C SER A 52 26.80 -4.20 1.66
N VAL A 53 27.35 -5.29 1.13
CA VAL A 53 27.83 -5.40 -0.25
C VAL A 53 27.26 -6.68 -0.85
N VAL A 54 26.62 -6.59 -2.02
CA VAL A 54 26.05 -7.73 -2.74
C VAL A 54 26.90 -8.01 -3.98
N PHE A 55 27.23 -9.28 -4.20
CA PHE A 55 27.95 -9.77 -5.37
C PHE A 55 27.03 -10.70 -6.16
N LEU A 56 26.79 -10.37 -7.43
CA LEU A 56 25.93 -11.12 -8.35
C LEU A 56 26.80 -11.83 -9.39
N ALA A 57 26.68 -13.16 -9.48
CA ALA A 57 27.45 -13.97 -10.42
C ALA A 57 26.61 -15.18 -10.90
N GLY A 58 26.40 -15.29 -12.22
CA GLY A 58 25.49 -16.30 -12.78
C GLY A 58 24.11 -16.25 -12.12
N SER A 59 23.65 -17.38 -11.58
CA SER A 59 22.40 -17.50 -10.81
C SER A 59 22.54 -17.26 -9.30
N SER A 60 23.74 -16.90 -8.82
CA SER A 60 24.07 -16.75 -7.41
C SER A 60 24.17 -15.27 -7.01
N ALA A 61 23.77 -14.99 -5.77
CA ALA A 61 24.00 -13.71 -5.11
C ALA A 61 24.55 -13.96 -3.70
N LEU A 62 25.63 -13.25 -3.33
CA LEU A 62 26.22 -13.29 -1.99
C LEU A 62 26.19 -11.90 -1.38
N LYS A 63 25.57 -11.76 -0.21
CA LYS A 63 25.48 -10.49 0.53
C LYS A 63 26.35 -10.55 1.78
N LEU A 64 27.33 -9.67 1.84
CA LEU A 64 28.21 -9.45 2.98
C LEU A 64 27.68 -8.27 3.81
N LYS A 65 27.66 -8.39 5.14
CA LYS A 65 27.40 -7.26 6.05
C LYS A 65 28.71 -6.50 6.30
N ARG A 66 28.68 -5.18 6.17
CA ARG A 66 29.88 -4.36 6.46
C ARG A 66 30.16 -4.33 7.95
N ALA A 67 31.43 -4.28 8.34
CA ALA A 67 31.87 -4.07 9.71
C ALA A 67 31.67 -2.59 10.11
N VAL A 68 30.43 -2.21 10.39
CA VAL A 68 30.02 -0.83 10.71
C VAL A 68 29.13 -0.78 11.95
N THR A 69 29.09 0.40 12.58
CA THR A 69 28.16 0.70 13.68
C THR A 69 27.46 2.02 13.37
N PHE A 70 26.13 1.99 13.38
CA PHE A 70 25.22 3.12 13.29
C PHE A 70 24.32 3.13 14.54
N PRO A 71 23.63 4.24 14.86
CA PRO A 71 22.76 4.32 16.04
C PRO A 71 21.68 3.24 16.15
N PHE A 72 21.25 2.70 15.01
CA PHE A 72 20.20 1.67 14.88
C PHE A 72 20.74 0.30 14.42
N LEU A 73 22.05 0.17 14.21
CA LEU A 73 22.63 -1.02 13.59
C LEU A 73 24.06 -1.26 14.04
N ASP A 74 24.36 -2.46 14.53
CA ASP A 74 25.71 -2.80 14.94
C ASP A 74 26.19 -4.12 14.35
N TYR A 75 27.09 -4.00 13.35
CA TYR A 75 27.76 -5.09 12.65
C TYR A 75 29.27 -5.12 12.93
N SER A 76 29.69 -4.49 14.04
CA SER A 76 31.11 -4.34 14.42
C SER A 76 31.88 -5.65 14.55
N THR A 77 31.27 -6.71 15.08
CA THR A 77 31.93 -8.00 15.31
C THR A 77 31.43 -9.09 14.37
N LEU A 78 32.24 -10.13 14.19
CA LEU A 78 31.90 -11.29 13.36
C LEU A 78 30.62 -11.99 13.84
N GLU A 79 30.44 -12.12 15.16
CA GLU A 79 29.26 -12.74 15.78
C GLU A 79 27.99 -11.94 15.48
N LYS A 80 28.08 -10.59 15.54
CA LYS A 80 26.96 -9.71 15.20
C LYS A 80 26.59 -9.84 13.73
N ARG A 81 27.57 -9.93 12.83
CA ARG A 81 27.33 -10.14 11.40
C ARG A 81 26.76 -11.52 11.10
N LYS A 82 27.23 -12.58 11.77
CA LYS A 82 26.62 -13.91 11.70
C LYS A 82 25.14 -13.84 12.07
N LYS A 83 24.84 -13.25 13.24
CA LYS A 83 23.47 -13.14 13.74
C LYS A 83 22.59 -12.34 12.78
N ALA A 84 23.11 -11.26 12.21
CA ALA A 84 22.40 -10.47 11.21
C ALA A 84 22.09 -11.26 9.93
N CYS A 85 23.04 -12.06 9.44
CA CYS A 85 22.81 -12.94 8.29
C CYS A 85 21.72 -13.99 8.59
N GLU A 86 21.75 -14.60 9.79
CA GLU A 86 20.74 -15.55 10.23
C GLU A 86 19.36 -14.91 10.36
N THR A 87 19.28 -13.70 10.91
CA THR A 87 18.03 -12.94 11.01
C THR A 87 17.51 -12.60 9.62
N GLU A 88 18.35 -12.13 8.69
CA GLU A 88 17.92 -11.81 7.31
C GLU A 88 17.28 -13.03 6.61
N ILE A 89 17.88 -14.21 6.77
CA ILE A 89 17.28 -15.46 6.28
C ILE A 89 15.95 -15.72 6.97
N ALA A 90 15.89 -15.63 8.31
CA ALA A 90 14.69 -15.95 9.07
C ALA A 90 13.49 -15.06 8.69
N VAL A 91 13.71 -13.75 8.49
CA VAL A 91 12.61 -12.81 8.21
C VAL A 91 12.12 -12.87 6.77
N ASN A 92 12.97 -13.27 5.84
CA ASN A 92 12.62 -13.30 4.42
C ASN A 92 12.22 -14.69 3.90
N LYS A 93 12.63 -15.77 4.55
CA LYS A 93 12.47 -17.14 4.02
C LYS A 93 11.02 -17.51 3.75
N ASP A 94 10.06 -17.06 4.55
CA ASP A 94 8.65 -17.40 4.37
C ASP A 94 8.00 -16.63 3.21
N ASN A 95 8.49 -15.44 2.90
CA ASN A 95 8.00 -14.61 1.79
C ASN A 95 8.75 -14.88 0.48
N ALA A 96 10.04 -15.17 0.55
CA ALA A 96 10.93 -15.37 -0.58
C ALA A 96 11.82 -16.63 -0.44
N PRO A 97 11.24 -17.83 -0.26
CA PRO A 97 12.00 -19.08 -0.03
C PRO A 97 12.91 -19.46 -1.20
N THR A 98 12.60 -18.95 -2.40
CA THR A 98 13.40 -19.21 -3.60
C THR A 98 14.58 -18.25 -3.75
N ILE A 99 14.58 -17.11 -3.05
CA ILE A 99 15.67 -16.13 -3.05
C ILE A 99 16.64 -16.46 -1.91
N TYR A 100 16.17 -16.62 -0.68
CA TYR A 100 17.03 -16.76 0.50
C TYR A 100 17.40 -18.23 0.76
N ARG A 101 18.67 -18.60 0.55
CA ARG A 101 19.14 -20.01 0.55
C ARG A 101 19.88 -20.44 1.81
N GLY A 102 20.30 -19.51 2.66
CA GLY A 102 20.95 -19.78 3.94
C GLY A 102 22.14 -18.87 4.20
N VAL A 103 22.86 -19.15 5.29
CA VAL A 103 24.09 -18.45 5.65
C VAL A 103 25.29 -19.36 5.35
N VAL A 104 26.36 -18.80 4.81
CA VAL A 104 27.61 -19.52 4.51
C VAL A 104 28.82 -18.77 5.08
N PRO A 105 29.78 -19.44 5.74
CA PRO A 105 30.99 -18.79 6.22
C PRO A 105 31.97 -18.55 5.07
N VAL A 106 32.78 -17.50 5.18
CA VAL A 106 34.09 -17.43 4.53
C VAL A 106 35.10 -17.88 5.57
N THR A 107 35.88 -18.89 5.24
CA THR A 107 36.85 -19.52 6.13
C THR A 107 38.27 -19.22 5.68
N ARG A 108 39.19 -19.13 6.62
CA ARG A 108 40.63 -19.16 6.36
C ARG A 108 41.13 -20.58 6.61
N GLU A 109 41.58 -21.24 5.54
CA GLU A 109 42.08 -22.61 5.59
C GLU A 109 43.51 -22.67 6.18
N ASP A 110 43.99 -23.87 6.51
CA ASP A 110 45.32 -24.09 7.11
C ASP A 110 46.48 -23.57 6.23
N ASP A 111 46.26 -23.50 4.91
CA ASP A 111 47.21 -22.94 3.93
C ASP A 111 47.14 -21.40 3.81
N GLY A 112 46.28 -20.76 4.61
CA GLY A 112 46.06 -19.32 4.65
C GLY A 112 45.09 -18.80 3.59
N ARG A 113 44.65 -19.63 2.63
CA ARG A 113 43.72 -19.25 1.56
C ARG A 113 42.31 -19.05 2.12
N LEU A 114 41.56 -18.12 1.53
CA LEU A 114 40.14 -17.96 1.82
C LEU A 114 39.29 -18.91 0.97
N ALA A 115 38.27 -19.49 1.57
CA ALA A 115 37.29 -20.34 0.90
C ALA A 115 35.86 -20.01 1.37
N ILE A 116 34.88 -20.17 0.47
CA ILE A 116 33.46 -20.06 0.84
C ILE A 116 32.96 -21.45 1.24
N GLY A 117 32.48 -21.56 2.48
CA GLY A 117 31.99 -22.83 3.03
C GLY A 117 33.09 -23.88 3.23
N GLY A 118 34.33 -23.47 3.42
CA GLY A 118 35.45 -24.36 3.71
C GLY A 118 35.44 -24.90 5.14
N ALA A 119 36.53 -25.58 5.53
CA ALA A 119 36.64 -26.26 6.81
C ALA A 119 37.46 -25.47 7.85
N GLY A 120 38.13 -24.40 7.42
CA GLY A 120 38.94 -23.53 8.27
C GLY A 120 38.15 -22.63 9.23
N GLU A 121 38.87 -21.70 9.87
CA GLU A 121 38.28 -20.76 10.82
C GLU A 121 37.41 -19.72 10.10
N PRO A 122 36.13 -19.52 10.48
CA PRO A 122 35.29 -18.48 9.90
C PRO A 122 35.86 -17.09 10.15
N VAL A 123 36.12 -16.33 9.08
CA VAL A 123 36.56 -14.93 9.10
C VAL A 123 35.46 -13.97 8.66
N GLU A 124 34.41 -14.46 7.99
CA GLU A 124 33.20 -13.69 7.65
C GLU A 124 31.98 -14.60 7.47
N TRP A 125 30.78 -14.01 7.50
CA TRP A 125 29.52 -14.68 7.17
C TRP A 125 28.80 -13.98 6.04
N LEU A 126 28.22 -14.77 5.13
CA LEU A 126 27.49 -14.28 3.97
C LEU A 126 26.07 -14.81 3.96
N VAL A 127 25.14 -13.97 3.53
CA VAL A 127 23.79 -14.42 3.13
C VAL A 127 23.91 -14.97 1.70
N ARG A 128 23.61 -16.27 1.54
CA ARG A 128 23.58 -16.94 0.24
C ARG A 128 22.19 -16.83 -0.36
N MET A 129 22.11 -16.25 -1.55
CA MET A 129 20.86 -15.96 -2.24
C MET A 129 20.88 -16.52 -3.67
N ARG A 130 19.70 -16.81 -4.21
CA ARG A 130 19.51 -17.00 -5.65
C ARG A 130 19.31 -15.63 -6.28
N ARG A 131 20.13 -15.30 -7.28
CA ARG A 131 19.94 -14.10 -8.10
C ARG A 131 18.61 -14.21 -8.86
N PHE A 132 17.91 -13.09 -8.98
CA PHE A 132 16.76 -12.92 -9.86
C PHE A 132 17.04 -11.79 -10.87
N ASP A 133 16.18 -11.67 -11.88
CA ASP A 133 16.25 -10.57 -12.84
C ASP A 133 15.84 -9.27 -12.17
N GLU A 134 16.80 -8.37 -11.97
CA GLU A 134 16.60 -7.07 -11.32
C GLU A 134 15.63 -6.19 -12.10
N THR A 135 15.46 -6.41 -13.42
CA THR A 135 14.49 -5.65 -14.23
C THR A 135 13.03 -6.04 -13.95
N MET A 136 12.82 -7.12 -13.20
CA MET A 136 11.50 -7.63 -12.83
C MET A 136 11.05 -7.19 -11.43
N THR A 137 11.76 -6.27 -10.77
CA THR A 137 11.22 -5.58 -9.59
C THR A 137 10.04 -4.69 -9.99
N LEU A 138 9.01 -4.60 -9.14
CA LEU A 138 7.74 -3.98 -9.53
C LEU A 138 7.86 -2.48 -9.79
N ASP A 139 8.90 -1.81 -9.28
CA ASP A 139 9.18 -0.41 -9.63
C ASP A 139 9.58 -0.26 -11.09
N HIS A 140 10.40 -1.17 -11.64
CA HIS A 140 10.76 -1.19 -13.06
C HIS A 140 9.62 -1.66 -13.96
N VAL A 141 8.86 -2.66 -13.51
CA VAL A 141 7.67 -3.11 -14.25
C VAL A 141 6.65 -1.96 -14.33
N ALA A 142 6.43 -1.25 -13.22
CA ALA A 142 5.52 -0.10 -13.18
C ALA A 142 6.03 1.12 -13.98
N GLU A 143 7.34 1.26 -14.20
CA GLU A 143 7.88 2.29 -15.10
C GLU A 143 7.52 2.02 -16.57
N SER A 144 7.30 0.76 -16.94
CA SER A 144 6.94 0.36 -18.30
C SER A 144 5.43 0.50 -18.60
N GLY A 145 4.61 0.69 -17.57
CA GLY A 145 3.16 0.87 -17.70
C GLY A 145 2.40 0.37 -16.47
N PRO A 146 1.06 0.48 -16.47
CA PRO A 146 0.22 -0.07 -15.41
C PRO A 146 0.42 -1.57 -15.23
N LEU A 147 0.35 -2.04 -13.99
CA LEU A 147 0.34 -3.47 -13.70
C LEU A 147 -0.99 -4.07 -14.19
N ASP A 148 -0.96 -5.32 -14.66
CA ASP A 148 -2.17 -6.06 -14.97
C ASP A 148 -3.03 -6.31 -13.72
N ASP A 149 -4.35 -6.38 -13.88
CA ASP A 149 -5.29 -6.56 -12.76
C ASP A 149 -5.06 -7.87 -12.01
N SER A 150 -4.76 -8.95 -12.72
CA SER A 150 -4.46 -10.24 -12.09
C SER A 150 -3.18 -10.16 -11.24
N MET A 151 -2.20 -9.35 -11.67
CA MET A 151 -0.98 -9.11 -10.91
C MET A 151 -1.24 -8.31 -9.64
N VAL A 152 -2.10 -7.28 -9.71
CA VAL A 152 -2.46 -6.49 -8.53
C VAL A 152 -3.27 -7.30 -7.52
N ILE A 153 -4.16 -8.17 -8.00
CA ILE A 153 -4.90 -9.12 -7.17
C ILE A 153 -3.91 -10.06 -6.45
N ALA A 154 -3.00 -10.69 -7.20
CA ALA A 154 -1.97 -11.56 -6.62
C ALA A 154 -1.08 -10.80 -5.61
N LEU A 155 -0.79 -9.53 -5.87
CA LEU A 155 -0.02 -8.68 -4.96
C LEU A 155 -0.76 -8.43 -3.64
N ALA A 156 -2.05 -8.11 -3.70
CA ALA A 156 -2.89 -7.93 -2.52
C ALA A 156 -2.98 -9.24 -1.70
N GLU A 157 -3.11 -10.39 -2.35
CA GLU A 157 -3.06 -11.71 -1.69
C GLU A 157 -1.70 -11.98 -1.04
N THR A 158 -0.59 -11.65 -1.70
CA THR A 158 0.76 -11.79 -1.13
C THR A 158 0.91 -10.96 0.15
N PHE A 159 0.44 -9.71 0.18
CA PHE A 159 0.43 -8.90 1.40
C PHE A 159 -0.49 -9.48 2.48
N ALA A 160 -1.71 -9.92 2.12
CA ALA A 160 -2.64 -10.53 3.06
C ALA A 160 -2.04 -11.77 3.74
N GLN A 161 -1.38 -12.65 2.97
CA GLN A 161 -0.71 -13.84 3.48
C GLN A 161 0.52 -13.50 4.34
N ALA A 162 1.33 -12.53 3.92
CA ALA A 162 2.47 -12.06 4.70
C ALA A 162 2.02 -11.48 6.06
N HIS A 163 1.00 -10.62 6.06
CA HIS A 163 0.43 -10.04 7.27
C HIS A 163 -0.22 -11.07 8.19
N ALA A 164 -0.90 -12.07 7.63
CA ALA A 164 -1.52 -13.15 8.41
C ALA A 164 -0.48 -13.99 9.17
N ARG A 165 0.68 -14.25 8.55
CA ARG A 165 1.80 -15.00 9.13
C ARG A 165 2.67 -14.17 10.09
N ALA A 166 2.73 -12.86 9.89
CA ALA A 166 3.57 -11.97 10.69
C ALA A 166 3.24 -12.09 12.20
N PRO A 167 4.26 -12.25 13.07
CA PRO A 167 4.07 -12.33 14.52
C PRO A 167 3.37 -11.09 15.08
N ARG A 168 2.44 -11.29 16.02
CA ARG A 168 1.79 -10.20 16.76
C ARG A 168 2.78 -9.58 17.75
N MET A 169 2.76 -8.25 17.83
CA MET A 169 3.65 -7.48 18.68
C MET A 169 2.85 -6.57 19.63
N PRO A 170 3.42 -6.17 20.78
CA PRO A 170 2.80 -5.16 21.64
C PRO A 170 2.59 -3.85 20.87
N ALA A 171 1.41 -3.24 21.03
CA ALA A 171 1.03 -2.05 20.26
C ALA A 171 1.69 -0.77 20.78
N GLU A 172 1.69 -0.59 22.10
CA GLU A 172 2.12 0.65 22.77
C GLU A 172 3.52 1.13 22.38
N PRO A 173 4.57 0.29 22.31
CA PRO A 173 5.89 0.73 21.86
C PRO A 173 5.86 1.36 20.46
N TRP A 174 5.16 0.72 19.52
CA TRP A 174 5.04 1.23 18.16
C TRP A 174 4.19 2.51 18.07
N ILE A 175 3.10 2.58 18.85
CA ILE A 175 2.26 3.78 18.91
C ILE A 175 3.05 4.98 19.43
N ASP A 176 3.92 4.78 20.41
CA ASP A 176 4.76 5.86 20.93
C ASP A 176 5.90 6.21 19.95
N ASP A 177 6.45 5.24 19.21
CA ASP A 177 7.44 5.46 18.14
C ASP A 177 6.93 6.36 17.00
N LEU A 178 5.62 6.39 16.73
CA LEU A 178 5.05 7.26 15.69
C LEU A 178 5.32 8.75 15.97
N GLU A 179 5.30 9.16 17.25
CA GLU A 179 5.62 10.53 17.64
C GLU A 179 7.09 10.87 17.34
N ASP A 180 7.98 9.95 17.69
CA ASP A 180 9.41 10.09 17.41
C ASP A 180 9.67 10.16 15.91
N TYR A 181 8.97 9.36 15.10
CA TYR A 181 9.08 9.41 13.65
C TYR A 181 8.61 10.74 13.06
N ILE A 182 7.52 11.33 13.57
CA ILE A 182 7.07 12.67 13.16
C ILE A 182 8.15 13.71 13.48
N CYS A 183 8.74 13.64 14.67
CA CYS A 183 9.81 14.55 15.09
C CYS A 183 11.07 14.39 14.25
N GLN A 184 11.49 13.15 13.98
CA GLN A 184 12.64 12.85 13.12
C GLN A 184 12.42 13.36 11.69
N ASN A 185 11.22 13.17 11.13
CA ASN A 185 10.87 13.67 9.80
C ASN A 185 10.98 15.20 9.75
N LYS A 186 10.41 15.90 10.74
CA LYS A 186 10.50 17.36 10.86
C LYS A 186 11.96 17.84 10.91
N THR A 187 12.78 17.23 11.76
CA THR A 187 14.20 17.57 11.89
C THR A 187 14.94 17.38 10.57
N ALA A 188 14.77 16.22 9.92
CA ALA A 188 15.40 15.93 8.64
C ALA A 188 14.99 16.89 7.52
N PHE A 189 13.74 17.35 7.49
CA PHE A 189 13.29 18.31 6.50
C PHE A 189 13.77 19.73 6.79
N LEU A 190 13.83 20.15 8.07
CA LEU A 190 14.35 21.47 8.44
C LEU A 190 15.86 21.61 8.22
N ALA A 191 16.60 20.49 8.20
CA ALA A 191 18.00 20.43 7.82
C ALA A 191 18.26 20.75 6.34
N GLU A 192 17.25 20.64 5.49
CA GLU A 192 17.34 20.80 4.03
C GLU A 192 16.42 21.94 3.53
N PRO A 193 16.63 23.20 3.96
CA PRO A 193 15.73 24.32 3.65
C PRO A 193 15.69 24.68 2.15
N ASP A 194 16.70 24.28 1.38
CA ASP A 194 16.75 24.42 -0.08
C ASP A 194 15.86 23.40 -0.81
N LEU A 195 15.46 22.33 -0.13
CA LEU A 195 14.54 21.31 -0.63
C LEU A 195 13.12 21.54 -0.11
N TYR A 196 12.99 21.87 1.16
CA TYR A 196 11.71 21.94 1.87
C TYR A 196 11.53 23.31 2.52
N GLU A 197 10.45 24.00 2.15
CA GLU A 197 10.15 25.29 2.75
C GLU A 197 9.86 25.13 4.26
N PRO A 198 10.57 25.83 5.17
CA PRO A 198 10.44 25.61 6.61
C PRO A 198 9.02 25.80 7.17
N ASN A 199 8.19 26.67 6.58
CA ASN A 199 6.80 26.83 6.98
C ASN A 199 5.96 25.59 6.65
N ARG A 200 6.09 25.06 5.43
CA ARG A 200 5.41 23.83 5.00
C ARG A 200 5.78 22.65 5.88
N VAL A 201 7.07 22.51 6.22
CA VAL A 201 7.54 21.47 7.16
C VAL A 201 6.88 21.60 8.52
N ARG A 202 6.78 22.82 9.06
CA ARG A 202 6.10 23.07 10.35
C ARG A 202 4.61 22.77 10.27
N MET A 203 3.94 23.10 9.17
CA MET A 203 2.51 22.83 8.96
C MET A 203 2.24 21.33 8.87
N LEU A 204 2.97 20.60 8.01
CA LEU A 204 2.85 19.15 7.88
C LEU A 204 3.09 18.45 9.22
N SER A 205 4.12 18.87 9.96
CA SER A 205 4.41 18.31 11.28
C SER A 205 3.29 18.59 12.27
N ALA A 206 2.77 19.82 12.34
CA ALA A 206 1.67 20.16 13.25
C ALA A 206 0.40 19.36 12.93
N GLU A 207 0.08 19.18 11.65
CA GLU A 207 -1.06 18.38 11.20
C GLU A 207 -0.87 16.89 11.51
N ALA A 208 0.33 16.34 11.27
CA ALA A 208 0.67 14.97 11.62
C ALA A 208 0.48 14.69 13.12
N HIS A 209 0.93 15.60 14.00
CA HIS A 209 0.71 15.48 15.45
C HIS A 209 -0.79 15.52 15.81
N ALA A 210 -1.56 16.43 15.21
CA ALA A 210 -2.99 16.54 15.47
C ALA A 210 -3.74 15.27 15.05
N ILE A 211 -3.40 14.70 13.89
CA ILE A 211 -3.99 13.45 13.41
C ILE A 211 -3.55 12.28 14.27
N HIS A 212 -2.25 12.17 14.61
CA HIS A 212 -1.73 11.12 15.48
C HIS A 212 -2.49 11.09 16.81
N ALA A 213 -2.65 12.24 17.46
CA ALA A 213 -3.42 12.36 18.70
C ALA A 213 -4.88 11.89 18.53
N ARG A 214 -5.53 12.24 17.40
CA ARG A 214 -6.90 11.83 17.08
C ARG A 214 -7.04 10.33 16.84
N ILE A 215 -6.09 9.70 16.14
CA ILE A 215 -6.17 8.27 15.78
C ILE A 215 -5.61 7.34 16.86
N LYS A 216 -4.90 7.85 17.87
CA LYS A 216 -4.30 7.04 18.95
C LYS A 216 -5.28 6.03 19.60
N PRO A 217 -6.56 6.37 19.88
CA PRO A 217 -7.54 5.39 20.37
C PRO A 217 -7.81 4.24 19.39
N LEU A 218 -7.89 4.55 18.08
CA LEU A 218 -8.06 3.56 17.01
C LEU A 218 -6.83 2.65 16.94
N LEU A 219 -5.61 3.20 16.98
CA LEU A 219 -4.37 2.40 16.98
C LEU A 219 -4.32 1.39 18.13
N ARG A 220 -4.74 1.81 19.33
CA ARG A 220 -4.84 0.91 20.49
C ARG A 220 -5.89 -0.17 20.30
N GLN A 221 -7.03 0.14 19.68
CA GLN A 221 -8.04 -0.86 19.33
C GLN A 221 -7.48 -1.88 18.35
N ARG A 222 -6.78 -1.42 17.31
CA ARG A 222 -6.12 -2.29 16.33
C ARG A 222 -5.05 -3.18 16.97
N GLY A 223 -4.31 -2.65 17.95
CA GLY A 223 -3.45 -3.41 18.85
C GLY A 223 -4.14 -4.56 19.56
N ARG A 224 -5.28 -4.29 20.21
CA ARG A 224 -6.09 -5.33 20.88
C ARG A 224 -6.64 -6.38 19.92
N MET A 225 -6.90 -6.00 18.67
CA MET A 225 -7.34 -6.92 17.62
C MET A 225 -6.19 -7.74 17.00
N GLY A 226 -4.93 -7.46 17.36
CA GLY A 226 -3.76 -8.19 16.87
C GLY A 226 -3.29 -7.76 15.48
N PHE A 227 -3.58 -6.50 15.09
CA PHE A 227 -3.13 -5.93 13.82
C PHE A 227 -1.74 -5.27 13.90
N ILE A 228 -1.20 -5.04 15.10
CA ILE A 228 0.20 -4.64 15.25
C ILE A 228 1.07 -5.88 15.21
N ARG A 229 1.93 -5.95 14.19
CA ARG A 229 2.70 -7.13 13.84
C ARG A 229 4.10 -6.77 13.36
N ARG A 230 5.00 -7.74 13.41
CA ARG A 230 6.34 -7.64 12.81
C ARG A 230 6.24 -7.95 11.30
N CYS A 231 5.81 -6.95 10.53
CA CYS A 231 5.52 -7.04 9.09
C CYS A 231 6.81 -6.97 8.24
N HIS A 232 6.68 -6.61 6.95
CA HIS A 232 7.85 -6.39 6.08
C HIS A 232 8.67 -5.17 6.54
N GLY A 233 7.96 -4.11 6.95
CA GLY A 233 8.53 -2.82 7.37
C GLY A 233 8.79 -1.87 6.21
N ASP A 234 8.88 -2.40 4.98
CA ASP A 234 9.21 -1.65 3.76
C ASP A 234 8.77 -2.37 2.47
N GLY A 235 7.51 -2.79 2.42
CA GLY A 235 6.96 -3.42 1.21
C GLY A 235 6.66 -2.38 0.12
N HIS A 236 7.64 -1.66 -0.42
CA HIS A 236 7.46 -0.78 -1.58
C HIS A 236 7.81 -1.51 -2.90
N LEU A 237 7.44 -0.99 -4.07
CA LEU A 237 7.54 -1.73 -5.35
C LEU A 237 8.96 -2.22 -5.67
N GLY A 238 10.00 -1.46 -5.29
CA GLY A 238 11.40 -1.89 -5.44
C GLY A 238 11.83 -3.08 -4.59
N ASN A 239 11.05 -3.48 -3.59
CA ASN A 239 11.26 -4.64 -2.72
C ASN A 239 10.24 -5.76 -2.99
N ILE A 240 9.68 -5.76 -4.19
CA ILE A 240 8.78 -6.79 -4.70
C ILE A 240 9.26 -7.17 -6.09
N VAL A 241 9.52 -8.46 -6.31
CA VAL A 241 10.01 -8.97 -7.60
C VAL A 241 9.03 -9.96 -8.19
N LEU A 242 8.89 -9.96 -9.52
CA LEU A 242 8.18 -11.00 -10.24
C LEU A 242 9.07 -12.21 -10.48
N ILE A 243 8.70 -13.34 -9.86
CA ILE A 243 9.33 -14.64 -10.08
C ILE A 243 8.26 -15.59 -10.58
N ASP A 244 8.47 -16.16 -11.77
CA ASP A 244 7.52 -17.07 -12.41
C ASP A 244 6.10 -16.46 -12.53
N GLY A 245 6.04 -15.15 -12.81
CA GLY A 245 4.79 -14.40 -12.93
C GLY A 245 4.10 -14.08 -11.60
N LYS A 246 4.74 -14.29 -10.45
CA LYS A 246 4.16 -14.05 -9.12
C LYS A 246 4.92 -12.97 -8.34
N PRO A 247 4.23 -12.08 -7.62
CA PRO A 247 4.89 -11.08 -6.78
C PRO A 247 5.48 -11.74 -5.52
N VAL A 248 6.76 -11.47 -5.29
CA VAL A 248 7.53 -12.00 -4.16
C VAL A 248 8.12 -10.83 -3.37
N LEU A 249 7.73 -10.69 -2.10
CA LEU A 249 8.29 -9.71 -1.17
C LEU A 249 9.70 -10.15 -0.74
N PHE A 250 10.69 -9.28 -0.88
CA PHE A 250 12.07 -9.54 -0.49
C PHE A 250 12.71 -8.32 0.19
N ASP A 251 13.83 -8.54 0.89
CA ASP A 251 14.58 -7.52 1.63
C ASP A 251 13.74 -6.88 2.76
N ALA A 252 12.96 -7.68 3.49
CA ALA A 252 12.28 -7.26 4.71
C ALA A 252 13.29 -6.81 5.78
N ILE A 253 12.91 -5.82 6.60
CA ILE A 253 13.77 -5.23 7.63
C ILE A 253 14.20 -6.29 8.65
N GLU A 254 15.50 -6.56 8.72
CA GLU A 254 16.10 -7.58 9.59
C GLU A 254 16.77 -7.00 10.83
N PHE A 255 17.07 -5.70 10.85
CA PHE A 255 18.01 -5.12 11.80
C PHE A 255 17.37 -4.38 12.98
N ASP A 256 16.11 -3.95 12.85
CA ASP A 256 15.40 -3.24 13.91
C ASP A 256 13.93 -3.68 13.96
N ASP A 257 13.60 -4.46 15.00
CA ASP A 257 12.24 -4.94 15.23
C ASP A 257 11.24 -3.81 15.48
N ARG A 258 11.67 -2.64 16.00
CA ARG A 258 10.79 -1.49 16.18
C ARG A 258 10.36 -0.91 14.84
N VAL A 259 11.29 -0.82 13.89
CA VAL A 259 11.03 -0.31 12.54
C VAL A 259 10.22 -1.32 11.71
N ALA A 260 10.48 -2.63 11.88
CA ALA A 260 9.72 -3.70 11.22
C ALA A 260 8.33 -3.95 11.84
N THR A 261 8.11 -3.48 13.07
CA THR A 261 6.82 -3.58 13.76
C THR A 261 5.92 -2.44 13.34
N GLY A 262 4.67 -2.76 13.03
CA GLY A 262 3.64 -1.76 12.85
C GLY A 262 2.29 -2.36 12.55
N ASP A 263 1.33 -1.49 12.31
CA ASP A 263 0.03 -1.91 11.81
C ASP A 263 0.13 -2.53 10.41
N VAL A 264 -0.61 -3.60 10.14
CA VAL A 264 -0.67 -4.22 8.80
C VAL A 264 -1.07 -3.23 7.70
N LEU A 265 -1.92 -2.24 8.01
CA LEU A 265 -2.27 -1.18 7.06
C LEU A 265 -1.16 -0.14 6.91
N TYR A 266 -0.31 0.04 7.93
CA TYR A 266 0.90 0.87 7.83
C TYR A 266 1.96 0.22 6.93
N ASP A 267 2.05 -1.11 6.93
CA ASP A 267 2.88 -1.87 5.98
C ASP A 267 2.30 -1.80 4.55
N LEU A 268 1.00 -2.07 4.39
CA LEU A 268 0.29 -1.96 3.11
C LEU A 268 0.35 -0.55 2.50
N ALA A 269 0.27 0.49 3.34
CA ALA A 269 0.32 1.88 2.89
C ALA A 269 1.57 2.19 2.07
N PHE A 270 2.66 1.42 2.24
CA PHE A 270 3.88 1.65 1.49
C PHE A 270 3.69 1.36 0.00
N VAL A 271 3.18 0.17 -0.36
CA VAL A 271 2.93 -0.18 -1.76
C VAL A 271 1.80 0.67 -2.37
N LEU A 272 0.79 1.03 -1.57
CA LEU A 272 -0.30 1.90 -2.01
C LEU A 272 0.20 3.29 -2.38
N MET A 273 1.02 3.89 -1.51
CA MET A 273 1.64 5.19 -1.75
C MET A 273 2.58 5.14 -2.97
N ASP A 274 3.41 4.11 -3.10
CA ASP A 274 4.36 4.01 -4.23
C ASP A 274 3.64 3.87 -5.58
N LEU A 275 2.56 3.08 -5.66
CA LEU A 275 1.70 3.01 -6.85
C LEU A 275 1.02 4.36 -7.13
N TRP A 276 0.47 5.00 -6.10
CA TRP A 276 -0.26 6.25 -6.23
C TRP A 276 0.62 7.41 -6.69
N ASP A 277 1.80 7.55 -6.07
CA ASP A 277 2.77 8.61 -6.35
C ASP A 277 3.36 8.50 -7.77
N ARG A 278 3.41 7.28 -8.32
CA ARG A 278 3.79 6.99 -9.72
C ARG A 278 2.66 7.19 -10.73
N GLY A 279 1.46 7.54 -10.29
CA GLY A 279 0.30 7.75 -11.16
C GLY A 279 -0.53 6.50 -11.44
N HIS A 280 -0.16 5.34 -10.88
CA HIS A 280 -0.89 4.07 -11.01
C HIS A 280 -2.08 3.99 -10.05
N ARG A 281 -2.92 5.03 -10.04
CA ARG A 281 -4.02 5.20 -9.07
C ARG A 281 -5.02 4.06 -9.11
N ARG A 282 -5.32 3.55 -10.30
CA ARG A 282 -6.22 2.40 -10.47
C ARG A 282 -5.64 1.13 -9.85
N ASN A 283 -4.35 0.87 -10.04
CA ASN A 283 -3.67 -0.26 -9.40
C ASN A 283 -3.67 -0.13 -7.88
N ALA A 284 -3.40 1.07 -7.33
CA ALA A 284 -3.48 1.31 -5.89
C ALA A 284 -4.89 1.09 -5.32
N ASN A 285 -5.92 1.61 -5.99
CA ASN A 285 -7.32 1.42 -5.58
C ASN A 285 -7.74 -0.06 -5.63
N LEU A 286 -7.36 -0.77 -6.70
CA LEU A 286 -7.65 -2.19 -6.86
C LEU A 286 -6.94 -3.02 -5.79
N LEU A 287 -5.68 -2.71 -5.49
CA LEU A 287 -4.90 -3.37 -4.42
C LEU A 287 -5.59 -3.19 -3.08
N LEU A 288 -5.97 -1.97 -2.72
CA LEU A 288 -6.69 -1.71 -1.47
C LEU A 288 -8.00 -2.50 -1.42
N ASN A 289 -8.86 -2.37 -2.42
CA ASN A 289 -10.18 -3.01 -2.42
C ASN A 289 -10.08 -4.54 -2.36
N HIS A 290 -9.14 -5.14 -3.10
CA HIS A 290 -8.93 -6.58 -3.04
C HIS A 290 -8.33 -7.03 -1.70
N TYR A 291 -7.38 -6.28 -1.14
CA TYR A 291 -6.85 -6.55 0.19
C TYR A 291 -7.97 -6.50 1.25
N LEU A 292 -8.86 -5.49 1.16
CA LEU A 292 -10.03 -5.37 2.03
C LEU A 292 -10.98 -6.55 1.87
N LEU A 293 -11.22 -7.00 0.64
CA LEU A 293 -12.08 -8.15 0.35
C LEU A 293 -11.59 -9.43 1.04
N VAL A 294 -10.29 -9.72 0.98
CA VAL A 294 -9.73 -10.99 1.49
C VAL A 294 -9.34 -10.95 2.98
N THR A 295 -9.19 -9.76 3.58
CA THR A 295 -8.73 -9.64 4.98
C THR A 295 -9.74 -9.04 5.97
N HIS A 296 -10.73 -8.24 5.53
CA HIS A 296 -11.56 -7.46 6.47
C HIS A 296 -12.97 -8.04 6.69
N LYS A 297 -13.43 -7.98 7.95
CA LYS A 297 -14.85 -8.18 8.31
C LYS A 297 -15.59 -6.85 8.25
N ILE A 298 -16.93 -6.89 8.29
CA ILE A 298 -17.80 -5.70 8.18
C ILE A 298 -17.43 -4.58 9.18
N SER A 299 -17.05 -4.95 10.40
CA SER A 299 -16.68 -4.03 11.48
C SER A 299 -15.36 -3.28 11.26
N ASP A 300 -14.57 -3.68 10.28
CA ASP A 300 -13.14 -3.31 10.20
C ASP A 300 -12.87 -2.19 9.18
N LEU A 301 -13.91 -1.59 8.58
CA LEU A 301 -13.73 -0.43 7.68
C LEU A 301 -13.56 0.89 8.45
N GLU A 302 -13.91 0.94 9.74
CA GLU A 302 -13.60 2.09 10.60
C GLU A 302 -12.07 2.28 10.74
N ASP A 303 -11.30 1.20 10.57
CA ASP A 303 -9.83 1.20 10.62
C ASP A 303 -9.18 2.06 9.54
N MET A 304 -9.91 2.30 8.44
CA MET A 304 -9.42 3.13 7.32
C MET A 304 -9.18 4.58 7.72
N GLY A 305 -9.68 5.02 8.89
CA GLY A 305 -9.42 6.36 9.41
C GLY A 305 -7.94 6.64 9.71
N ALA A 306 -7.10 5.60 9.84
CA ALA A 306 -5.65 5.74 10.01
C ALA A 306 -4.88 5.80 8.67
N LEU A 307 -5.49 5.37 7.56
CA LEU A 307 -4.80 5.23 6.27
C LEU A 307 -4.19 6.54 5.73
N PRO A 308 -4.87 7.71 5.79
CA PRO A 308 -4.27 8.97 5.36
C PRO A 308 -2.97 9.30 6.11
N PHE A 309 -2.95 9.06 7.42
CA PHE A 309 -1.76 9.24 8.26
C PHE A 309 -0.65 8.25 7.87
N TYR A 310 -0.98 6.99 7.61
CA TYR A 310 0.00 5.99 7.18
C TYR A 310 0.63 6.32 5.83
N LEU A 311 -0.18 6.71 4.84
CA LEU A 311 0.30 7.14 3.52
C LEU A 311 1.24 8.35 3.64
N MET A 312 0.86 9.35 4.44
CA MET A 312 1.71 10.50 4.74
C MET A 312 3.04 10.09 5.38
N MET A 313 3.01 9.23 6.39
CA MET A 313 4.23 8.78 7.07
C MET A 313 5.17 8.03 6.11
N ARG A 314 4.63 7.19 5.22
CA ARG A 314 5.44 6.49 4.20
C ARG A 314 6.00 7.44 3.16
N ALA A 315 5.21 8.42 2.69
CA ALA A 315 5.68 9.46 1.79
C ALA A 315 6.79 10.31 2.43
N ALA A 316 6.64 10.70 3.69
CA ALA A 316 7.66 11.43 4.44
C ALA A 316 8.96 10.62 4.61
N ILE A 317 8.85 9.31 4.86
CA ILE A 317 10.01 8.40 4.91
C ILE A 317 10.71 8.34 3.54
N ARG A 318 9.97 8.18 2.44
CA ARG A 318 10.57 8.20 1.09
C ARG A 318 11.25 9.53 0.77
N SER A 319 10.59 10.64 1.09
CA SER A 319 11.14 11.98 0.89
C SER A 319 12.47 12.17 1.63
N LYS A 320 12.53 11.89 2.94
CA LYS A 320 13.77 12.04 3.73
C LYS A 320 14.86 11.09 3.27
N VAL A 321 14.53 9.83 2.97
CA VAL A 321 15.50 8.82 2.53
C VAL A 321 16.06 9.17 1.17
N THR A 322 15.26 9.72 0.26
CA THR A 322 15.73 10.17 -1.05
C THR A 322 16.60 11.43 -0.93
N ALA A 323 16.24 12.39 -0.09
CA ALA A 323 17.05 13.58 0.17
C ALA A 323 18.43 13.25 0.78
N ALA A 324 18.48 12.35 1.76
CA ALA A 324 19.73 11.93 2.40
C ALA A 324 20.75 11.33 1.40
N ARG A 325 20.29 10.82 0.25
CA ARG A 325 21.16 10.24 -0.80
C ARG A 325 21.81 11.30 -1.68
N LEU A 326 21.31 12.53 -1.70
CA LEU A 326 21.75 13.57 -2.64
C LEU A 326 23.23 13.94 -2.49
N ALA A 327 23.79 13.76 -1.30
CA ALA A 327 25.22 13.97 -1.04
C ALA A 327 26.13 12.98 -1.78
N HIS A 328 25.60 11.85 -2.25
CA HIS A 328 26.35 10.75 -2.86
C HIS A 328 25.98 10.51 -4.34
N ILE A 329 25.18 11.39 -4.93
CA ILE A 329 24.70 11.29 -6.31
C ILE A 329 25.04 12.60 -7.01
N GLU A 330 25.51 12.52 -8.26
CA GLU A 330 25.90 13.68 -9.06
C GLU A 330 25.09 13.78 -10.36
N GLY A 331 25.21 14.92 -11.03
CA GLY A 331 24.63 15.14 -12.36
C GLY A 331 23.12 14.96 -12.43
N ASP A 332 22.67 14.27 -13.49
CA ASP A 332 21.26 14.09 -13.82
C ASP A 332 20.53 13.22 -12.78
N ALA A 333 21.21 12.20 -12.27
CA ALA A 333 20.68 11.35 -11.19
C ALA A 333 20.41 12.17 -9.92
N ARG A 334 21.25 13.16 -9.59
CA ARG A 334 21.02 14.06 -8.44
C ARG A 334 19.78 14.93 -8.67
N ARG A 335 19.59 15.46 -9.88
CA ARG A 335 18.41 16.28 -10.22
C ARG A 335 17.13 15.45 -10.14
N ALA A 336 17.15 14.22 -10.66
CA ALA A 336 16.02 13.29 -10.58
C ALA A 336 15.66 12.94 -9.13
N ALA A 337 16.65 12.55 -8.32
CA ALA A 337 16.44 12.25 -6.90
C ALA A 337 15.96 13.47 -6.12
N ARG A 338 16.45 14.67 -6.42
CA ARG A 338 15.98 15.92 -5.80
C ARG A 338 14.50 16.14 -6.08
N ALA A 339 14.09 15.99 -7.35
CA ALA A 339 12.70 16.12 -7.74
C ALA A 339 11.82 15.03 -7.08
N GLU A 340 12.32 13.79 -6.99
CA GLU A 340 11.63 12.70 -6.29
C GLU A 340 11.42 12.99 -4.80
N ALA A 341 12.44 13.51 -4.10
CA ALA A 341 12.35 13.84 -2.69
C ALA A 341 11.29 14.91 -2.40
N VAL A 342 11.23 15.95 -3.24
CA VAL A 342 10.23 17.02 -3.15
C VAL A 342 8.83 16.49 -3.49
N ARG A 343 8.69 15.66 -4.53
CA ARG A 343 7.39 15.07 -4.90
C ARG A 343 6.77 14.25 -3.76
N HIS A 344 7.57 13.41 -3.10
CA HIS A 344 7.07 12.63 -1.95
C HIS A 344 6.68 13.51 -0.76
N PHE A 345 7.38 14.63 -0.53
CA PHE A 345 6.98 15.60 0.50
C PHE A 345 5.61 16.22 0.17
N GLU A 346 5.41 16.65 -1.08
CA GLU A 346 4.12 17.16 -1.58
C GLU A 346 3.00 16.12 -1.50
N PHE A 347 3.30 14.84 -1.77
CA PHE A 347 2.33 13.77 -1.56
C PHE A 347 1.99 13.61 -0.08
N GLY A 348 2.97 13.69 0.81
CA GLY A 348 2.75 13.71 2.26
C GLY A 348 1.74 14.75 2.71
N GLU A 349 1.82 15.97 2.17
CA GLU A 349 0.82 17.03 2.39
C GLU A 349 -0.54 16.66 1.80
N ARG A 350 -0.58 16.24 0.53
CA ARG A 350 -1.82 15.85 -0.17
C ARG A 350 -2.57 14.71 0.53
N TYR A 351 -1.88 13.77 1.16
CA TYR A 351 -2.52 12.68 1.88
C TYR A 351 -3.31 13.16 3.10
N LEU A 352 -2.96 14.32 3.69
CA LEU A 352 -3.66 14.87 4.85
C LEU A 352 -4.75 15.88 4.47
N GLU A 353 -4.77 16.38 3.23
CA GLU A 353 -5.78 17.33 2.74
C GLU A 353 -7.20 16.80 2.98
N PRO A 354 -8.08 17.54 3.70
CA PRO A 354 -9.43 17.08 3.99
C PRO A 354 -10.23 16.80 2.72
N ALA A 355 -10.78 15.58 2.57
CA ALA A 355 -11.75 15.27 1.54
C ALA A 355 -13.14 15.08 2.15
N THR A 356 -14.17 15.59 1.47
CA THR A 356 -15.57 15.29 1.84
C THR A 356 -15.93 13.95 1.22
N PRO A 357 -16.26 12.92 2.03
CA PRO A 357 -16.60 11.61 1.49
C PRO A 357 -17.93 11.67 0.72
N VAL A 358 -18.00 10.94 -0.38
CA VAL A 358 -19.19 10.78 -1.20
C VAL A 358 -19.63 9.32 -1.21
N LEU A 359 -20.94 9.07 -1.30
CA LEU A 359 -21.49 7.76 -1.57
C LEU A 359 -22.12 7.75 -2.96
N ILE A 360 -21.58 6.92 -3.84
CA ILE A 360 -22.14 6.65 -5.16
C ILE A 360 -22.77 5.26 -5.13
N ALA A 361 -24.04 5.15 -5.53
CA ALA A 361 -24.69 3.87 -5.78
C ALA A 361 -24.82 3.65 -7.29
N ILE A 362 -24.34 2.52 -7.79
CA ILE A 362 -24.42 2.13 -9.19
C ILE A 362 -25.37 0.94 -9.29
N GLY A 363 -26.53 1.18 -9.90
CA GLY A 363 -27.61 0.23 -10.15
C GLY A 363 -27.74 -0.15 -11.62
N GLY A 364 -28.50 -1.22 -11.89
CA GLY A 364 -28.75 -1.71 -13.25
C GLY A 364 -28.71 -3.23 -13.33
N LEU A 365 -29.30 -3.79 -14.38
CA LEU A 365 -29.36 -5.24 -14.57
C LEU A 365 -27.97 -5.86 -14.78
N SER A 366 -27.85 -7.17 -14.65
CA SER A 366 -26.61 -7.89 -14.95
C SER A 366 -26.23 -7.69 -16.42
N GLY A 367 -24.93 -7.46 -16.67
CA GLY A 367 -24.41 -7.14 -18.01
C GLY A 367 -24.35 -5.65 -18.36
N THR A 368 -24.89 -4.74 -17.54
CA THR A 368 -24.85 -3.30 -17.84
C THR A 368 -23.49 -2.62 -17.62
N GLY A 369 -22.52 -3.31 -17.03
CA GLY A 369 -21.16 -2.77 -16.81
C GLY A 369 -20.93 -2.07 -15.47
N LYS A 370 -21.80 -2.28 -14.47
CA LYS A 370 -21.73 -1.63 -13.15
C LYS A 370 -20.35 -1.74 -12.48
N THR A 371 -19.84 -2.96 -12.36
CA THR A 371 -18.54 -3.23 -11.72
C THR A 371 -17.39 -2.58 -12.47
N THR A 372 -17.41 -2.64 -13.81
CA THR A 372 -16.42 -1.97 -14.65
C THR A 372 -16.42 -0.45 -14.42
N LEU A 373 -17.60 0.17 -14.38
CA LEU A 373 -17.73 1.59 -14.07
C LEU A 373 -17.26 1.91 -12.65
N ALA A 374 -17.64 1.10 -11.65
CA ALA A 374 -17.27 1.28 -10.26
C ALA A 374 -15.75 1.36 -10.09
N HIS A 375 -15.01 0.37 -10.62
CA HIS A 375 -13.55 0.36 -10.54
C HIS A 375 -12.88 1.42 -11.43
N ALA A 376 -13.55 1.89 -12.48
CA ALA A 376 -13.02 2.95 -13.33
C ALA A 376 -13.03 4.32 -12.64
N ILE A 377 -14.08 4.65 -11.88
CA ILE A 377 -14.23 5.96 -11.23
C ILE A 377 -13.71 5.97 -9.78
N ALA A 378 -13.61 4.81 -9.12
CA ALA A 378 -13.17 4.70 -7.72
C ALA A 378 -11.86 5.46 -7.42
N PRO A 379 -10.82 5.40 -8.26
CA PRO A 379 -9.55 6.08 -7.96
C PRO A 379 -9.65 7.61 -7.87
N ASP A 380 -10.70 8.24 -8.42
CA ASP A 380 -10.84 9.70 -8.49
C ASP A 380 -11.83 10.28 -7.45
N LEU A 381 -12.20 9.47 -6.45
CA LEU A 381 -13.19 9.81 -5.44
C LEU A 381 -12.59 9.81 -4.03
N GLY A 382 -12.70 10.95 -3.34
CA GLY A 382 -12.31 11.07 -1.93
C GLY A 382 -10.80 11.07 -1.72
N HIS A 383 -10.38 10.57 -0.55
CA HIS A 383 -8.97 10.46 -0.20
C HIS A 383 -8.27 9.35 -0.99
N PRO A 384 -6.97 9.48 -1.28
CA PRO A 384 -6.18 8.37 -1.79
C PRO A 384 -6.26 7.10 -0.88
N PRO A 385 -6.28 5.89 -1.46
CA PRO A 385 -6.22 5.57 -2.89
C PRO A 385 -7.61 5.48 -3.55
N GLY A 386 -8.53 6.39 -3.24
CA GLY A 386 -9.86 6.49 -3.85
C GLY A 386 -10.96 5.79 -3.03
N ALA A 387 -12.12 5.63 -3.65
CA ALA A 387 -13.29 5.05 -2.98
C ALA A 387 -13.16 3.55 -2.73
N ILE A 388 -13.80 3.10 -1.65
CA ILE A 388 -14.03 1.69 -1.34
C ILE A 388 -15.23 1.21 -2.14
N VAL A 389 -15.06 0.14 -2.91
CA VAL A 389 -16.09 -0.48 -3.74
C VAL A 389 -16.71 -1.65 -2.99
N LEU A 390 -18.00 -1.56 -2.73
CA LEU A 390 -18.79 -2.57 -2.02
C LEU A 390 -19.71 -3.27 -3.01
N ARG A 391 -19.43 -4.53 -3.33
CA ARG A 391 -20.19 -5.31 -4.32
C ARG A 391 -21.11 -6.30 -3.63
N SER A 392 -22.39 -6.27 -4.00
CA SER A 392 -23.35 -7.22 -3.40
C SER A 392 -23.07 -8.69 -3.74
N ASP A 393 -22.43 -8.97 -4.88
CA ASP A 393 -22.05 -10.35 -5.24
C ASP A 393 -20.88 -10.86 -4.39
N GLU A 394 -19.88 -10.01 -4.11
CA GLU A 394 -18.78 -10.35 -3.19
C GLU A 394 -19.29 -10.60 -1.77
N GLU A 395 -20.22 -9.78 -1.28
CA GLU A 395 -20.84 -10.01 0.04
C GLU A 395 -21.59 -11.33 0.11
N ARG A 396 -22.22 -11.77 -0.98
CA ARG A 396 -22.84 -13.11 -1.04
C ARG A 396 -21.77 -14.19 -0.90
N LYS A 397 -20.65 -14.13 -1.64
CA LYS A 397 -19.56 -15.12 -1.52
C LYS A 397 -19.06 -15.21 -0.08
N ILE A 398 -18.82 -14.05 0.55
CA ILE A 398 -18.39 -13.98 1.95
C ILE A 398 -19.40 -14.63 2.90
N MET A 399 -20.70 -14.35 2.73
CA MET A 399 -21.75 -14.95 3.58
C MET A 399 -21.84 -16.47 3.45
N PHE A 400 -21.47 -17.03 2.30
CA PHE A 400 -21.48 -18.46 2.03
C PHE A 400 -20.10 -19.12 2.27
N GLY A 401 -19.08 -18.36 2.67
CA GLY A 401 -17.73 -18.87 2.90
C GLY A 401 -17.04 -19.38 1.63
N LEU A 402 -17.36 -18.77 0.49
CA LEU A 402 -16.83 -19.11 -0.83
C LEU A 402 -15.73 -18.14 -1.26
N ASP A 403 -14.79 -18.62 -2.05
CA ASP A 403 -13.81 -17.73 -2.70
C ASP A 403 -14.50 -16.81 -3.70
N PRO A 404 -13.90 -15.64 -4.04
CA PRO A 404 -14.55 -14.65 -4.89
C PRO A 404 -15.03 -15.19 -6.24
N THR A 405 -14.39 -16.22 -6.81
CA THR A 405 -14.70 -16.78 -8.13
C THR A 405 -15.54 -18.07 -8.09
N ASP A 406 -15.84 -18.60 -6.89
CA ASP A 406 -16.57 -19.86 -6.72
C ASP A 406 -18.08 -19.66 -6.90
N ALA A 407 -18.75 -20.46 -7.74
CA ALA A 407 -20.17 -20.30 -8.04
C ALA A 407 -21.08 -20.36 -6.79
N LEU A 408 -22.03 -19.41 -6.67
CA LEU A 408 -23.02 -19.39 -5.60
C LEU A 408 -24.16 -20.38 -5.84
N PRO A 409 -24.68 -21.00 -4.78
CA PRO A 409 -25.90 -21.80 -4.88
C PRO A 409 -27.14 -20.90 -5.07
N PRO A 410 -28.23 -21.39 -5.69
CA PRO A 410 -29.43 -20.59 -5.94
C PRO A 410 -30.04 -19.91 -4.70
N GLU A 411 -29.91 -20.54 -3.53
CA GLU A 411 -30.39 -20.03 -2.25
C GLU A 411 -29.74 -18.69 -1.86
N ALA A 412 -28.53 -18.42 -2.37
CA ALA A 412 -27.81 -17.16 -2.17
C ALA A 412 -28.54 -15.95 -2.79
N TYR A 413 -29.46 -16.19 -3.71
CA TYR A 413 -30.28 -15.16 -4.36
C TYR A 413 -31.71 -15.09 -3.82
N SER A 414 -32.02 -15.84 -2.75
CA SER A 414 -33.31 -15.72 -2.07
C SER A 414 -33.56 -14.29 -1.56
N GLN A 415 -34.84 -13.94 -1.37
CA GLN A 415 -35.23 -12.60 -0.90
C GLN A 415 -34.65 -12.29 0.49
N GLN A 416 -34.64 -13.28 1.39
CA GLN A 416 -34.07 -13.15 2.72
C GLN A 416 -32.57 -12.85 2.66
N VAL A 417 -31.80 -13.68 1.96
CA VAL A 417 -30.35 -13.49 1.81
C VAL A 417 -30.05 -12.17 1.13
N SER A 418 -30.82 -11.78 0.11
CA SER A 418 -30.65 -10.47 -0.54
C SER A 418 -30.86 -9.32 0.44
N GLY A 419 -31.86 -9.39 1.32
CA GLY A 419 -32.07 -8.40 2.37
C GLY A 419 -30.87 -8.27 3.32
N GLU A 420 -30.32 -9.41 3.75
CA GLU A 420 -29.13 -9.45 4.60
C GLU A 420 -27.89 -8.86 3.89
N VAL A 421 -27.67 -9.20 2.61
CA VAL A 421 -26.58 -8.65 1.78
C VAL A 421 -26.67 -7.13 1.69
N TYR A 422 -27.84 -6.57 1.36
CA TYR A 422 -28.00 -5.11 1.29
C TYR A 422 -27.79 -4.45 2.66
N SER A 423 -28.21 -5.11 3.75
CA SER A 423 -27.94 -4.60 5.10
C SER A 423 -26.44 -4.54 5.39
N ARG A 424 -25.68 -5.58 5.01
CA ARG A 424 -24.22 -5.62 5.17
C ARG A 424 -23.52 -4.56 4.33
N VAL A 425 -23.93 -4.37 3.08
CA VAL A 425 -23.41 -3.29 2.21
C VAL A 425 -23.66 -1.92 2.84
N ALA A 426 -24.87 -1.68 3.37
CA ALA A 426 -25.21 -0.43 4.03
C ALA A 426 -24.39 -0.20 5.33
N GLU A 427 -24.12 -1.25 6.10
CA GLU A 427 -23.29 -1.20 7.30
C GLU A 427 -21.83 -0.88 6.96
N LYS A 428 -21.25 -1.59 5.99
CA LYS A 428 -19.90 -1.32 5.47
C LYS A 428 -19.77 0.10 4.93
N ALA A 429 -20.77 0.56 4.17
CA ALA A 429 -20.79 1.93 3.64
C ALA A 429 -20.80 2.96 4.78
N ARG A 430 -21.56 2.73 5.85
CA ARG A 430 -21.58 3.61 7.03
C ARG A 430 -20.22 3.67 7.70
N ALA A 431 -19.57 2.52 7.93
CA ALA A 431 -18.25 2.44 8.55
C ALA A 431 -17.17 3.16 7.73
N ALA A 432 -17.14 2.93 6.42
CA ALA A 432 -16.20 3.60 5.51
C ALA A 432 -16.40 5.13 5.46
N LEU A 433 -17.65 5.60 5.36
CA LEU A 433 -17.95 7.04 5.40
C LEU A 433 -17.57 7.67 6.75
N ALA A 434 -17.80 6.97 7.87
CA ALA A 434 -17.39 7.43 9.20
C ALA A 434 -15.87 7.52 9.35
N ALA A 435 -15.13 6.65 8.65
CA ALA A 435 -13.67 6.71 8.53
C ALA A 435 -13.17 7.81 7.57
N GLY A 436 -14.06 8.57 6.92
CA GLY A 436 -13.73 9.64 5.99
C GLY A 436 -13.48 9.17 4.55
N HIS A 437 -13.79 7.91 4.22
CA HIS A 437 -13.58 7.36 2.88
C HIS A 437 -14.84 7.46 2.03
N SER A 438 -14.66 7.74 0.74
CA SER A 438 -15.76 7.66 -0.23
C SER A 438 -16.10 6.20 -0.52
N VAL A 439 -17.35 5.96 -0.91
CA VAL A 439 -17.89 4.61 -1.12
C VAL A 439 -18.58 4.53 -2.47
N ILE A 440 -18.35 3.43 -3.19
CA ILE A 440 -19.19 3.02 -4.31
C ILE A 440 -19.93 1.74 -3.91
N ALA A 441 -21.26 1.78 -3.88
CA ALA A 441 -22.07 0.58 -3.74
C ALA A 441 -22.48 0.08 -5.12
N ASP A 442 -22.01 -1.11 -5.50
CA ASP A 442 -22.32 -1.79 -6.75
C ASP A 442 -23.29 -2.95 -6.50
N SER A 443 -24.52 -2.79 -6.98
CA SER A 443 -25.53 -3.83 -6.92
C SER A 443 -26.59 -3.65 -8.00
N VAL A 444 -27.48 -4.63 -8.16
CA VAL A 444 -28.59 -4.51 -9.11
C VAL A 444 -29.54 -3.38 -8.71
N PHE A 445 -29.77 -3.19 -7.40
CA PHE A 445 -30.68 -2.16 -6.85
C PHE A 445 -32.09 -2.16 -7.48
N ALA A 446 -32.62 -3.35 -7.77
CA ALA A 446 -33.90 -3.54 -8.44
C ALA A 446 -35.09 -2.96 -7.65
N HIS A 447 -35.08 -3.10 -6.32
CA HIS A 447 -36.21 -2.69 -5.47
C HIS A 447 -36.06 -1.25 -4.95
N PRO A 448 -37.14 -0.44 -4.96
CA PRO A 448 -37.11 0.93 -4.40
C PRO A 448 -36.58 1.01 -2.98
N ALA A 449 -36.97 0.06 -2.11
CA ALA A 449 -36.53 0.04 -0.71
C ALA A 449 -35.01 -0.06 -0.56
N ALA A 450 -34.33 -0.82 -1.43
CA ALA A 450 -32.87 -0.94 -1.42
C ALA A 450 -32.20 0.38 -1.84
N ARG A 451 -32.77 1.07 -2.84
CA ARG A 451 -32.32 2.39 -3.29
C ARG A 451 -32.49 3.46 -2.21
N ASP A 452 -33.61 3.45 -1.52
CA ASP A 452 -33.89 4.39 -0.42
C ASP A 452 -33.00 4.12 0.79
N ALA A 453 -32.75 2.85 1.11
CA ALA A 453 -31.89 2.43 2.22
C ALA A 453 -30.44 2.89 2.03
N ILE A 454 -29.84 2.67 0.85
CA ILE A 454 -28.47 3.12 0.61
C ILE A 454 -28.34 4.65 0.58
N ALA A 455 -29.35 5.37 0.05
CA ALA A 455 -29.40 6.82 0.11
C ALA A 455 -29.53 7.34 1.57
N ALA A 456 -30.23 6.60 2.44
CA ALA A 456 -30.34 6.96 3.85
C ALA A 456 -29.00 6.85 4.60
N VAL A 457 -28.12 5.93 4.20
CA VAL A 457 -26.75 5.83 4.77
C VAL A 457 -25.98 7.12 4.54
N ALA A 458 -25.96 7.61 3.29
CA ALA A 458 -25.28 8.85 2.95
C ALA A 458 -25.84 10.06 3.73
N ARG A 459 -27.17 10.17 3.84
CA ARG A 459 -27.83 11.23 4.65
C ARG A 459 -27.41 11.17 6.12
N ALA A 460 -27.40 9.98 6.72
CA ALA A 460 -27.00 9.80 8.13
C ALA A 460 -25.53 10.18 8.37
N ALA A 461 -24.66 9.89 7.41
CA ALA A 461 -23.24 10.27 7.44
C ALA A 461 -22.98 11.75 7.06
N SER A 462 -24.02 12.50 6.67
CA SER A 462 -23.88 13.83 6.05
C SER A 462 -22.96 13.83 4.82
N ALA A 463 -22.90 12.71 4.11
CA ALA A 463 -22.15 12.54 2.87
C ALA A 463 -23.02 12.90 1.65
N GLU A 464 -22.39 13.35 0.58
CA GLU A 464 -23.08 13.56 -0.69
C GLU A 464 -23.51 12.20 -1.28
N PHE A 465 -24.76 12.10 -1.75
CA PHE A 465 -25.29 10.90 -2.39
C PHE A 465 -25.50 11.09 -3.88
N ARG A 466 -25.06 10.12 -4.68
CA ARG A 466 -25.41 10.00 -6.10
C ARG A 466 -25.86 8.58 -6.41
N GLY A 467 -26.93 8.46 -7.19
CA GLY A 467 -27.40 7.19 -7.71
C GLY A 467 -27.36 7.22 -9.23
N TYR A 468 -26.68 6.24 -9.82
CA TYR A 468 -26.65 6.01 -11.27
C TYR A 468 -27.36 4.70 -11.60
N TRP A 469 -28.23 4.73 -12.61
CA TRP A 469 -28.90 3.55 -13.12
C TRP A 469 -28.45 3.29 -14.55
N LEU A 470 -27.67 2.21 -14.74
CA LEU A 470 -27.14 1.84 -16.04
C LEU A 470 -28.16 1.03 -16.84
N GLU A 471 -28.35 1.42 -18.10
CA GLU A 471 -29.28 0.76 -19.03
C GLU A 471 -28.56 0.37 -20.32
N ALA A 472 -28.91 -0.80 -20.85
CA ALA A 472 -28.45 -1.27 -22.15
C ALA A 472 -29.51 -2.20 -22.75
N GLN A 473 -29.49 -2.36 -24.07
CA GLN A 473 -30.42 -3.25 -24.76
C GLN A 473 -30.22 -4.71 -24.32
N PRO A 474 -31.29 -5.53 -24.23
CA PRO A 474 -31.21 -6.92 -23.77
C PRO A 474 -30.17 -7.77 -24.53
N THR A 475 -30.03 -7.56 -25.84
CA THR A 475 -29.05 -8.25 -26.69
C THR A 475 -27.62 -8.02 -26.19
N THR A 476 -27.28 -6.76 -25.90
CA THR A 476 -25.97 -6.38 -25.35
C THR A 476 -25.73 -7.00 -23.97
N LEU A 477 -26.76 -7.10 -23.12
CA LEU A 477 -26.63 -7.74 -21.81
C LEU A 477 -26.30 -9.23 -21.94
N PHE A 478 -26.98 -9.93 -22.85
CA PHE A 478 -26.75 -11.36 -23.09
C PHE A 478 -25.34 -11.62 -23.63
N GLU A 479 -24.87 -10.84 -24.59
CA GLU A 479 -23.52 -10.96 -25.15
C GLU A 479 -22.44 -10.75 -24.08
N ARG A 480 -22.56 -9.70 -23.27
CA ARG A 480 -21.58 -9.37 -22.22
C ARG A 480 -21.52 -10.42 -21.13
N VAL A 481 -22.66 -11.00 -20.77
CA VAL A 481 -22.73 -12.03 -19.74
C VAL A 481 -22.23 -13.38 -20.26
N ALA A 482 -22.50 -13.72 -21.52
CA ALA A 482 -22.01 -14.95 -22.12
C ALA A 482 -20.47 -15.00 -22.26
N GLY A 483 -19.82 -13.85 -22.47
CA GLY A 483 -18.36 -13.74 -22.58
C GLY A 483 -17.61 -13.60 -21.25
N ARG A 484 -18.29 -13.67 -20.11
CA ARG A 484 -17.70 -13.42 -18.79
C ARG A 484 -17.08 -14.68 -18.18
N HIS A 485 -15.84 -14.57 -17.71
CA HIS A 485 -15.13 -15.63 -16.97
C HIS A 485 -14.37 -15.03 -15.78
N GLY A 486 -14.28 -15.75 -14.65
CA GLY A 486 -13.44 -15.36 -13.51
C GLY A 486 -13.89 -14.12 -12.73
N ASP A 487 -15.19 -13.84 -12.67
CA ASP A 487 -15.78 -12.71 -11.93
C ASP A 487 -16.57 -13.22 -10.70
N ALA A 488 -16.74 -12.37 -9.68
CA ALA A 488 -17.60 -12.67 -8.53
C ALA A 488 -19.10 -12.74 -8.86
N SER A 489 -19.53 -12.14 -9.96
CA SER A 489 -20.91 -12.16 -10.41
C SER A 489 -21.24 -13.44 -11.19
N ASP A 490 -22.07 -14.32 -10.62
CA ASP A 490 -22.53 -15.58 -11.26
C ASP A 490 -23.67 -15.38 -12.27
N ALA A 491 -23.98 -14.14 -12.63
CA ALA A 491 -25.05 -13.86 -13.55
C ALA A 491 -24.74 -14.48 -14.92
N ASP A 492 -25.63 -15.36 -15.39
CA ASP A 492 -25.63 -15.92 -16.75
C ASP A 492 -26.80 -15.33 -17.58
N VAL A 493 -26.98 -15.82 -18.81
CA VAL A 493 -28.08 -15.40 -19.68
C VAL A 493 -29.46 -15.66 -19.05
N SER A 494 -29.60 -16.71 -18.25
CA SER A 494 -30.86 -17.04 -17.56
C SER A 494 -31.17 -16.04 -16.45
N VAL A 495 -30.16 -15.60 -15.71
CA VAL A 495 -30.27 -14.55 -14.68
C VAL A 495 -30.69 -13.22 -15.31
N VAL A 496 -30.10 -12.83 -16.44
CA VAL A 496 -30.50 -11.60 -17.16
C VAL A 496 -31.96 -11.67 -17.60
N LYS A 497 -32.39 -12.82 -18.17
CA LYS A 497 -33.80 -13.02 -18.57
C LYS A 497 -34.75 -12.89 -17.39
N HIS A 498 -34.40 -13.45 -16.23
CA HIS A 498 -35.19 -13.33 -15.02
C HIS A 498 -35.29 -11.87 -14.55
N GLN A 499 -34.16 -11.15 -14.55
CA GLN A 499 -34.07 -9.75 -14.12
C GLN A 499 -34.83 -8.78 -15.03
N LEU A 500 -34.94 -9.05 -16.33
CA LEU A 500 -35.77 -8.25 -17.25
C LEU A 500 -37.26 -8.27 -16.87
N GLY A 501 -37.71 -9.29 -16.13
CA GLY A 501 -39.07 -9.38 -15.60
C GLY A 501 -39.28 -8.63 -14.27
N TYR A 502 -38.26 -7.99 -13.70
CA TYR A 502 -38.38 -7.30 -12.41
C TYR A 502 -39.29 -6.08 -12.49
N ARG A 503 -40.12 -5.92 -11.44
CA ARG A 503 -40.87 -4.67 -11.21
C ARG A 503 -39.96 -3.67 -10.51
N LEU A 504 -39.23 -2.90 -11.31
CA LEU A 504 -38.22 -1.94 -10.81
C LEU A 504 -38.81 -0.73 -10.07
N GLY A 505 -40.08 -0.43 -10.30
CA GLY A 505 -40.72 0.80 -9.83
C GLY A 505 -40.15 2.05 -10.51
N ALA A 506 -40.40 3.23 -9.95
CA ALA A 506 -39.80 4.46 -10.44
C ALA A 506 -38.29 4.49 -10.14
N ILE A 507 -37.48 4.74 -11.16
CA ILE A 507 -36.04 4.99 -11.02
C ILE A 507 -35.83 6.50 -10.88
N SER A 508 -35.54 6.94 -9.66
CA SER A 508 -35.23 8.33 -9.32
C SER A 508 -33.74 8.68 -9.48
N TRP A 509 -32.92 7.71 -9.88
CA TRP A 509 -31.49 7.84 -10.11
C TRP A 509 -31.19 8.36 -11.51
N THR A 510 -30.02 8.98 -11.70
CA THR A 510 -29.56 9.44 -13.00
C THR A 510 -29.38 8.24 -13.93
N ARG A 511 -30.11 8.22 -15.05
CA ARG A 511 -30.04 7.13 -16.02
C ARG A 511 -28.85 7.36 -16.95
N ILE A 512 -28.02 6.33 -17.12
CA ILE A 512 -26.86 6.37 -18.00
C ILE A 512 -27.01 5.26 -19.03
N ASP A 513 -26.90 5.61 -20.30
CA ASP A 513 -26.84 4.64 -21.39
C ASP A 513 -25.45 3.98 -21.42
N ALA A 514 -25.43 2.67 -21.21
CA ALA A 514 -24.22 1.85 -21.18
C ALA A 514 -23.99 1.08 -22.50
N ALA A 515 -24.72 1.40 -23.57
CA ALA A 515 -24.56 0.79 -24.89
C ALA A 515 -23.22 1.15 -25.55
N GLY A 516 -22.71 2.38 -25.32
CA GLY A 516 -21.46 2.89 -25.92
C GLY A 516 -20.17 2.23 -25.42
N GLY A 517 -20.25 1.32 -24.45
CA GLY A 517 -19.10 0.64 -23.86
C GLY A 517 -18.56 1.33 -22.60
N PRO A 518 -17.51 0.75 -21.97
CA PRO A 518 -17.03 1.19 -20.66
C PRO A 518 -16.57 2.65 -20.61
N GLU A 519 -15.82 3.11 -21.62
CA GLU A 519 -15.28 4.47 -21.66
C GLU A 519 -16.39 5.52 -21.79
N THR A 520 -17.31 5.36 -22.74
CA THR A 520 -18.46 6.28 -22.89
C THR A 520 -19.35 6.32 -21.65
N THR A 521 -19.54 5.17 -21.00
CA THR A 521 -20.32 5.09 -19.75
C THR A 521 -19.62 5.86 -18.62
N ARG A 522 -18.30 5.72 -18.52
CA ARG A 522 -17.46 6.43 -17.55
C ARG A 522 -17.50 7.94 -17.80
N ASP A 523 -17.30 8.38 -19.05
CA ASP A 523 -17.28 9.80 -19.42
C ASP A 523 -18.59 10.50 -19.05
N ALA A 524 -19.74 9.86 -19.31
CA ALA A 524 -21.05 10.38 -18.95
C ALA A 524 -21.22 10.59 -17.43
N VAL A 525 -20.69 9.66 -16.63
CA VAL A 525 -20.74 9.77 -15.16
C VAL A 525 -19.76 10.83 -14.66
N GLU A 526 -18.56 10.91 -15.23
CA GLU A 526 -17.59 11.95 -14.87
C GLU A 526 -18.03 13.35 -15.26
N GLU A 527 -18.78 13.51 -16.36
CA GLU A 527 -19.41 14.77 -16.74
C GLU A 527 -20.43 15.22 -15.70
N ASP A 528 -21.32 14.33 -15.26
CA ASP A 528 -22.31 14.60 -14.21
C ASP A 528 -21.61 14.98 -12.89
N LEU A 529 -20.60 14.22 -12.47
CA LEU A 529 -19.81 14.51 -11.27
C LEU A 529 -19.09 15.87 -11.35
N ARG A 530 -18.55 16.25 -12.53
CA ARG A 530 -17.90 17.56 -12.75
C ARG A 530 -18.90 18.71 -12.72
N ALA A 531 -20.05 18.57 -13.39
CA ALA A 531 -21.08 19.59 -13.44
C ALA A 531 -21.60 19.95 -12.04
N LEU A 532 -21.55 19.01 -11.10
CA LEU A 532 -21.94 19.20 -9.71
C LEU A 532 -20.85 19.87 -8.88
N ARG A 533 -19.57 19.49 -9.06
CA ARG A 533 -18.43 20.15 -8.39
C ARG A 533 -18.28 21.62 -8.78
N ALA A 534 -18.74 22.00 -9.98
CA ALA A 534 -18.74 23.38 -10.47
C ALA A 534 -19.89 24.25 -9.89
N GLN A 535 -20.87 23.66 -9.18
CA GLN A 535 -21.93 24.42 -8.51
C GLN A 535 -21.41 24.97 -7.17
N PRO A 536 -21.66 26.25 -6.83
CA PRO A 536 -21.19 26.81 -5.57
C PRO A 536 -21.75 26.00 -4.41
N ALA A 537 -20.87 25.57 -3.51
CA ALA A 537 -21.24 24.80 -2.32
C ALA A 537 -22.40 25.50 -1.60
N ARG A 538 -23.51 24.78 -1.42
CA ARG A 538 -24.58 25.26 -0.53
C ARG A 538 -23.97 25.45 0.85
N VAL A 539 -23.92 26.70 1.31
CA VAL A 539 -23.33 27.10 2.59
C VAL A 539 -23.82 26.15 3.70
N PRO A 540 -22.92 25.45 4.41
CA PRO A 540 -23.32 24.66 5.57
C PRO A 540 -23.88 25.59 6.64
N ASN A 541 -24.97 25.16 7.29
CA ASN A 541 -25.59 25.80 8.44
C ASN A 541 -24.51 26.28 9.47
N PRO A 542 -24.51 27.56 9.91
CA PRO A 542 -23.42 28.18 10.69
C PRO A 542 -23.11 27.56 12.07
N ALA A 543 -23.76 26.48 12.48
CA ALA A 543 -23.50 25.78 13.74
C ALA A 543 -22.16 25.01 13.80
N ARG A 544 -21.26 25.15 12.81
CA ARG A 544 -19.95 24.46 12.77
C ARG A 544 -18.73 25.38 12.70
N ALA A 545 -18.89 26.69 12.94
CA ALA A 545 -17.78 27.66 12.87
C ALA A 545 -17.06 27.95 14.20
N ASP A 546 -17.56 27.49 15.35
CA ASP A 546 -16.99 27.85 16.67
C ASP A 546 -16.20 26.72 17.34
N ILE A 547 -15.03 26.36 16.77
CA ILE A 547 -13.89 25.80 17.53
C ILE A 547 -12.56 26.36 16.98
N ARG A 548 -12.52 27.66 16.66
CA ARG A 548 -11.27 28.35 16.28
C ARG A 548 -10.97 29.63 17.08
N ALA A 549 -11.70 29.89 18.16
CA ALA A 549 -11.49 31.07 18.99
C ALA A 549 -11.62 30.77 20.49
N ALA A 550 -10.72 29.95 21.04
CA ALA A 550 -10.60 29.81 22.50
C ALA A 550 -9.17 29.47 22.92
N HIS A 551 -8.19 30.29 22.52
CA HIS A 551 -6.92 30.47 23.23
C HIS A 551 -6.36 31.85 22.86
N ARG A 552 -6.90 32.88 23.52
CA ARG A 552 -6.17 34.13 23.75
C ARG A 552 -5.92 34.22 25.25
N ASP A 553 -4.64 34.23 25.62
CA ASP A 553 -4.15 34.54 26.96
C ASP A 553 -4.76 35.82 27.53
N PRO A 554 -5.16 35.82 28.81
CA PRO A 554 -5.48 37.05 29.53
C PRO A 554 -4.31 37.41 30.46
N GLU A 555 -3.20 37.90 29.94
CA GLU A 555 -2.22 38.61 30.78
C GLU A 555 -1.60 39.77 30.02
N LYS A 556 -2.10 40.98 30.32
CA LYS A 556 -1.34 42.21 30.61
C LYS A 556 -2.27 43.42 30.48
N ASN A 557 -2.62 44.00 31.62
CA ASN A 557 -2.69 45.45 31.71
C ASN A 557 -2.30 45.89 33.12
N PRO A 558 -1.29 46.76 33.30
CA PRO A 558 -1.04 47.43 34.56
C PRO A 558 -1.85 48.73 34.60
N GLU A 559 -2.63 48.91 35.66
CA GLU A 559 -2.78 50.12 36.51
C GLU A 559 -3.94 49.94 37.48
#